data_AF-F4GL59-F1
#
_entry.id   AF-F4GL59-F1
#
_cell.length_a   1.000
_cell.length_b   1.000
_cell.length_c   1.000
_cell.angle_alpha   90.00
_cell.angle_beta   90.00
_cell.angle_gamma   90.00
#
_symmetry.space_group_name_H-M   'P 1'
#
loop_
_entity.id
_entity.type
_entity.pdbx_description
1 polymer ?
#
loop_
_entity_poly.entity_id
_entity_poly.type
_entity_poly.pdbx_seq_one_letter_code
_entity_poly.pdbx_strand_id
1 'polypeptide(L)'
;MNQKIPGQDVPASYSLPLFTDELLYQLVFSMEDQDNEYLLDMATGEIIFEDNADEDKPERYLSLPPWGPADGFRIMEKFVASLRNPIHREQLKMILQSGKGVFRQFKDALHSMPPLERLWYYFKDKEIMNVISLWYERQGEVVRLSRLELEIDDDARDLLLSDFIIVQADEGHEAYLTRAVAQMGEELGGMPHGECLAARLMQLWAEIPEKQALVAMADGGEPAGFLAWWTDEKGTARIIGYRVEPEYRGMGLFRLLFDHMNRLVARSGCFTVVMPMMGDGLKLSRMFDDVSYTVSAMEIVMRVHDWNEKVKSSEEAYV
;
A
#
# COMPACT_ATOMS: atom_id res chain seq x y z
N MET A 1 -30.33 -9.11 42.13
CA MET A 1 -31.11 -8.29 41.19
C MET A 1 -30.10 -7.68 40.22
N ASN A 2 -29.79 -8.41 39.15
CA ASN A 2 -28.73 -8.03 38.21
C ASN A 2 -29.19 -6.82 37.39
N GLN A 3 -28.50 -5.69 37.57
CA GLN A 3 -28.57 -4.58 36.64
C GLN A 3 -27.86 -4.99 35.35
N LYS A 4 -28.60 -4.97 34.25
CA LYS A 4 -28.06 -5.04 32.89
C LYS A 4 -27.23 -3.79 32.63
N ILE A 5 -25.94 -3.98 32.35
CA ILE A 5 -25.07 -2.97 31.77
C ILE A 5 -25.57 -2.69 30.34
N PRO A 6 -25.66 -1.43 29.87
CA PRO A 6 -26.07 -1.12 28.52
C PRO A 6 -25.03 -1.66 27.54
N GLY A 7 -25.48 -2.26 26.44
CA GLY A 7 -24.61 -2.82 25.41
C GLY A 7 -23.62 -1.78 24.92
N GLN A 8 -22.34 -2.03 25.18
CA GLN A 8 -21.29 -1.61 24.26
C GLN A 8 -21.57 -2.35 22.96
N ASP A 9 -22.06 -1.64 21.95
CA ASP A 9 -22.01 -2.10 20.57
C ASP A 9 -20.52 -2.24 20.24
N VAL A 10 -20.05 -3.49 20.29
CA VAL A 10 -18.79 -3.88 19.66
C VAL A 10 -18.95 -3.48 18.19
N PRO A 11 -18.07 -2.62 17.61
CA PRO A 11 -18.19 -2.26 16.21
C PRO A 11 -18.21 -3.55 15.40
N ALA A 12 -19.27 -3.74 14.62
CA ALA A 12 -19.42 -4.93 13.81
C ALA A 12 -18.19 -5.00 12.88
N SER A 13 -17.39 -6.06 13.01
CA SER A 13 -16.24 -6.26 12.16
C SER A 13 -16.74 -6.63 10.76
N TYR A 14 -16.92 -5.64 9.90
CA TYR A 14 -17.33 -5.85 8.52
C TYR A 14 -16.16 -6.46 7.72
N SER A 15 -16.48 -7.41 6.86
CA SER A 15 -15.52 -8.01 5.92
C SER A 15 -15.89 -7.59 4.51
N LEU A 16 -14.91 -7.45 3.63
CA LEU A 16 -15.22 -7.33 2.21
C LEU A 16 -16.03 -8.54 1.75
N PRO A 17 -17.07 -8.33 0.91
CA PRO A 17 -17.85 -9.42 0.34
C PRO A 17 -16.98 -10.35 -0.52
N LEU A 18 -17.58 -11.39 -1.10
CA LEU A 18 -16.87 -12.21 -2.07
C LEU A 18 -16.77 -11.45 -3.41
N PHE A 19 -15.59 -11.41 -4.01
CA PHE A 19 -15.41 -10.82 -5.34
C PHE A 19 -15.98 -11.76 -6.41
N THR A 20 -17.24 -11.55 -6.76
CA THR A 20 -17.96 -12.32 -7.79
C THR A 20 -18.05 -11.54 -9.10
N ASP A 21 -18.30 -12.24 -10.20
CA ASP A 21 -18.55 -11.60 -11.50
C ASP A 21 -19.74 -10.64 -11.44
N GLU A 22 -20.79 -10.97 -10.68
CA GLU A 22 -21.97 -10.12 -10.50
C GLU A 22 -21.61 -8.79 -9.82
N LEU A 23 -20.85 -8.85 -8.72
CA LEU A 23 -20.36 -7.66 -8.03
C LEU A 23 -19.43 -6.83 -8.94
N LEU A 24 -18.58 -7.49 -9.72
CA LEU A 24 -17.71 -6.82 -10.69
C LEU A 24 -18.53 -6.03 -11.72
N TYR A 25 -19.58 -6.61 -12.29
CA TYR A 25 -20.44 -5.90 -13.25
C TYR A 25 -21.15 -4.70 -12.60
N GLN A 26 -21.65 -4.85 -11.37
CA GLN A 26 -22.26 -3.75 -10.64
C GLN A 26 -21.25 -2.62 -10.38
N LEU A 27 -20.00 -2.95 -10.02
CA LEU A 27 -18.92 -1.98 -9.81
C LEU A 27 -18.58 -1.24 -11.09
N VAL A 28 -18.44 -1.95 -12.22
CA VAL A 28 -18.21 -1.34 -13.54
C VAL A 28 -19.33 -0.35 -13.86
N PHE A 29 -20.58 -0.78 -13.73
CA PHE A 29 -21.74 0.07 -14.03
C PHE A 29 -21.77 1.33 -13.16
N SER A 30 -21.57 1.16 -11.86
CA SER A 30 -21.64 2.26 -10.88
C SER A 30 -20.48 3.26 -11.04
N MET A 31 -19.30 2.80 -11.46
CA MET A 31 -18.17 3.69 -11.77
C MET A 31 -18.37 4.49 -13.06
N GLU A 32 -19.02 3.90 -14.07
CA GLU A 32 -19.26 4.59 -15.34
C GLU A 32 -20.40 5.61 -15.26
N ASP A 33 -21.29 5.47 -14.27
CA ASP A 33 -22.26 6.49 -13.95
C ASP A 33 -21.54 7.68 -13.28
N GLN A 34 -21.62 8.84 -13.92
CA GLN A 34 -20.98 10.08 -13.48
C GLN A 34 -21.98 11.06 -12.87
N ASP A 35 -23.26 10.71 -12.87
CA ASP A 35 -24.35 11.55 -12.37
C ASP A 35 -24.69 11.22 -10.90
N ASN A 36 -24.24 10.06 -10.40
CA ASN A 36 -24.57 9.54 -9.07
C ASN A 36 -23.32 9.08 -8.31
N GLU A 37 -23.38 9.13 -6.97
CA GLU A 37 -22.35 8.60 -6.08
C GLU A 37 -22.80 7.30 -5.42
N TYR A 38 -21.89 6.33 -5.36
CA TYR A 38 -22.17 4.96 -4.93
C TYR A 38 -21.18 4.49 -3.88
N LEU A 39 -21.67 3.64 -2.98
CA LEU A 39 -20.91 2.98 -1.93
C LEU A 39 -21.15 1.46 -1.98
N LEU A 40 -20.11 0.70 -1.64
CA LEU A 40 -20.24 -0.73 -1.37
C LEU A 40 -20.61 -0.94 0.10
N ASP A 41 -21.76 -1.54 0.36
CA ASP A 41 -22.18 -1.97 1.69
C ASP A 41 -21.48 -3.29 2.05
N MET A 42 -20.56 -3.26 3.01
CA MET A 42 -19.80 -4.45 3.41
C MET A 42 -20.63 -5.45 4.23
N ALA A 43 -21.80 -5.05 4.75
CA ALA A 43 -22.68 -5.96 5.48
C ALA A 43 -23.51 -6.84 4.54
N THR A 44 -23.98 -6.27 3.43
CA THR A 44 -24.85 -6.96 2.45
C THR A 44 -24.09 -7.41 1.21
N GLY A 45 -23.00 -6.74 0.87
CA GLY A 45 -22.24 -6.92 -0.36
C GLY A 45 -22.85 -6.22 -1.57
N GLU A 46 -23.82 -5.33 -1.36
CA GLU A 46 -24.53 -4.62 -2.42
C GLU A 46 -23.96 -3.21 -2.66
N ILE A 47 -24.10 -2.71 -3.88
CA ILE A 47 -23.81 -1.30 -4.19
C ILE A 47 -25.08 -0.47 -3.97
N ILE A 48 -24.96 0.57 -3.16
CA ILE A 48 -26.04 1.48 -2.83
C ILE A 48 -25.66 2.92 -3.24
N PHE A 49 -26.67 3.77 -3.42
CA PHE A 49 -26.45 5.21 -3.50
C PHE A 49 -25.94 5.73 -2.15
N GLU A 50 -25.03 6.69 -2.19
CA GLU A 50 -24.50 7.34 -0.98
C GLU A 50 -25.61 7.89 -0.08
N ASP A 51 -26.66 8.49 -0.66
CA ASP A 51 -27.84 9.02 0.05
C ASP A 51 -28.61 7.96 0.88
N ASN A 52 -28.42 6.68 0.58
CA ASN A 52 -29.07 5.57 1.31
C ASN A 52 -28.16 4.96 2.39
N ALA A 53 -26.96 5.51 2.60
CA ALA A 53 -26.04 5.04 3.63
C ALA A 53 -26.52 5.43 5.03
N ASP A 54 -26.27 4.54 5.98
CA ASP A 54 -26.49 4.79 7.40
C ASP A 54 -25.35 5.68 7.93
N GLU A 55 -25.62 6.98 8.10
CA GLU A 55 -24.65 7.97 8.59
C GLU A 55 -24.10 7.63 9.98
N ASP A 56 -24.84 6.84 10.78
CA ASP A 56 -24.41 6.42 12.12
C ASP A 56 -23.36 5.28 12.06
N LYS A 57 -23.11 4.69 10.88
CA LYS A 57 -22.17 3.56 10.68
C LYS A 57 -21.31 3.73 9.42
N PRO A 58 -20.52 4.81 9.31
CA PRO A 58 -19.69 5.08 8.13
C PRO A 58 -18.69 3.95 7.84
N GLU A 59 -18.21 3.24 8.86
CA GLU A 59 -17.28 2.11 8.74
C GLU A 59 -17.85 0.88 8.04
N ARG A 60 -19.17 0.83 7.82
CA ARG A 60 -19.85 -0.23 7.05
C ARG A 60 -19.70 -0.05 5.55
N TYR A 61 -19.49 1.18 5.09
CA TYR A 61 -19.56 1.54 3.68
C TYR A 61 -18.19 1.87 3.12
N LEU A 62 -17.97 1.45 1.88
CA LEU A 62 -16.71 1.63 1.19
C LEU A 62 -16.92 2.40 -0.11
N SER A 63 -16.29 3.56 -0.24
CA SER A 63 -16.36 4.36 -1.46
C SER A 63 -15.71 3.63 -2.64
N LEU A 64 -16.42 3.59 -3.76
CA LEU A 64 -15.95 2.99 -5.00
C LEU A 64 -14.64 3.66 -5.50
N PRO A 65 -13.83 2.97 -6.31
CA PRO A 65 -12.62 3.59 -6.86
C PRO A 65 -12.99 4.84 -7.67
N PRO A 66 -12.25 5.95 -7.49
CA PRO A 66 -12.56 7.18 -8.20
C PRO A 66 -12.46 6.96 -9.69
N TRP A 67 -13.49 7.36 -10.42
CA TRP A 67 -13.56 7.26 -11.87
C TRP A 67 -14.06 8.57 -12.44
N GLY A 68 -13.18 9.30 -13.10
CA GLY A 68 -13.54 10.59 -13.70
C GLY A 68 -13.34 10.62 -15.23
N PRO A 69 -13.73 11.73 -15.86
CA PRO A 69 -13.50 11.94 -17.30
C PRO A 69 -12.01 11.80 -17.69
N ALA A 70 -11.08 12.17 -16.81
CA ALA A 70 -9.65 12.02 -17.05
C ALA A 70 -9.23 10.55 -17.19
N ASP A 71 -9.79 9.64 -16.40
CA ASP A 71 -9.49 8.21 -16.46
C ASP A 71 -10.04 7.58 -17.74
N GLY A 72 -11.26 7.95 -18.10
CA GLY A 72 -11.86 7.58 -19.38
C GLY A 72 -11.01 8.05 -20.58
N PHE A 73 -10.49 9.28 -20.53
CA PHE A 73 -9.60 9.80 -21.57
C PHE A 73 -8.28 9.01 -21.66
N ARG A 74 -7.66 8.68 -20.52
CA ARG A 74 -6.41 7.88 -20.49
C ARG A 74 -6.61 6.49 -21.08
N ILE A 75 -7.78 5.88 -20.91
CA ILE A 75 -8.10 4.59 -21.54
C ILE A 75 -8.25 4.74 -23.04
N MET A 76 -8.85 5.83 -23.53
CA MET A 76 -8.88 6.13 -24.97
C MET A 76 -7.45 6.26 -25.53
N GLU A 77 -6.54 6.97 -24.85
CA GLU A 77 -5.15 7.09 -25.27
C GLU A 77 -4.43 5.74 -25.34
N LYS A 78 -4.57 4.92 -24.29
CA LYS A 78 -3.99 3.58 -24.25
C LYS A 78 -4.54 2.69 -25.36
N PHE A 79 -5.85 2.74 -25.61
CA PHE A 79 -6.47 1.98 -26.69
C PHE A 79 -5.88 2.38 -28.04
N VAL A 80 -5.80 3.68 -28.34
CA VAL A 80 -5.22 4.18 -29.59
C VAL A 80 -3.75 3.74 -29.73
N ALA A 81 -2.96 3.82 -28.66
CA ALA A 81 -1.57 3.36 -28.65
C ALA A 81 -1.44 1.85 -28.95
N SER A 82 -2.41 1.04 -28.50
CA SER A 82 -2.42 -0.42 -28.71
C SER A 82 -2.78 -0.85 -30.14
N LEU A 83 -3.43 0.00 -30.93
CA LEU A 83 -3.93 -0.35 -32.27
C LEU A 83 -2.80 -0.58 -33.26
N ARG A 84 -2.69 -1.78 -33.84
CA ARG A 84 -1.64 -2.11 -34.83
C ARG A 84 -1.86 -1.46 -36.21
N ASN A 85 -3.10 -1.13 -36.57
CA ASN A 85 -3.41 -0.50 -37.86
C ASN A 85 -3.07 1.00 -37.81
N PRO A 86 -2.11 1.49 -38.61
CA PRO A 86 -1.68 2.88 -38.56
C PRO A 86 -2.77 3.87 -39.00
N ILE A 87 -3.70 3.47 -39.86
CA ILE A 87 -4.78 4.34 -40.36
C ILE A 87 -5.76 4.66 -39.21
N HIS A 88 -6.25 3.62 -38.53
CA HIS A 88 -7.18 3.81 -37.40
C HIS A 88 -6.51 4.47 -36.20
N ARG A 89 -5.23 4.13 -35.95
CA ARG A 89 -4.43 4.77 -34.92
C ARG A 89 -4.34 6.26 -35.15
N GLU A 90 -3.94 6.70 -36.34
CA GLU A 90 -3.74 8.12 -36.62
C GLU A 90 -5.07 8.89 -36.62
N GLN A 91 -6.13 8.30 -37.18
CA GLN A 91 -7.48 8.89 -37.15
C GLN A 91 -7.97 9.15 -35.71
N LEU A 92 -7.90 8.14 -34.84
CA LEU A 92 -8.35 8.29 -33.45
C LEU A 92 -7.42 9.21 -32.66
N LYS A 93 -6.11 9.20 -32.94
CA LYS A 93 -5.14 10.11 -32.32
C LYS A 93 -5.45 11.58 -32.61
N MET A 94 -5.82 11.91 -33.86
CA MET A 94 -6.25 13.26 -34.23
C MET A 94 -7.50 13.69 -33.46
N ILE A 95 -8.46 12.77 -33.25
CA ILE A 95 -9.66 13.02 -32.46
C ILE A 95 -9.29 13.34 -30.99
N LEU A 96 -8.38 12.56 -30.38
CA LEU A 96 -7.93 12.82 -29.01
C LEU A 96 -7.22 14.18 -28.85
N GLN A 97 -6.57 14.67 -29.92
CA GLN A 97 -5.89 15.97 -29.94
C GLN A 97 -6.82 17.16 -30.22
N SER A 98 -8.07 16.92 -30.64
CA SER A 98 -9.01 17.98 -31.04
C SER A 98 -9.51 18.86 -29.87
N GLY A 99 -9.34 18.40 -28.63
CA GLY A 99 -9.62 19.14 -27.40
C GLY A 99 -11.10 19.32 -27.04
N LYS A 100 -11.97 19.68 -27.99
CA LYS A 100 -13.42 19.88 -27.74
C LYS A 100 -14.26 18.73 -28.26
N GLY A 101 -15.10 18.15 -27.39
CA GLY A 101 -16.03 17.08 -27.77
C GLY A 101 -15.36 15.75 -28.11
N VAL A 102 -14.15 15.52 -27.59
CA VAL A 102 -13.33 14.34 -27.87
C VAL A 102 -14.10 13.04 -27.63
N PHE A 103 -14.77 12.91 -26.49
CA PHE A 103 -15.54 11.70 -26.14
C PHE A 103 -16.62 11.37 -27.17
N ARG A 104 -17.34 12.38 -27.64
CA ARG A 104 -18.40 12.21 -28.65
C ARG A 104 -17.80 11.84 -30.00
N GLN A 105 -16.81 12.59 -30.46
CA GLN A 105 -16.14 12.32 -31.74
C GLN A 105 -15.47 10.94 -31.78
N PHE A 106 -14.90 10.51 -30.66
CA PHE A 106 -14.29 9.19 -30.51
C PHE A 106 -15.35 8.09 -30.65
N LYS A 107 -16.49 8.24 -29.95
CA LYS A 107 -17.63 7.31 -30.08
C LYS A 107 -18.18 7.30 -31.51
N ASP A 108 -18.37 8.46 -32.13
CA ASP A 108 -18.87 8.58 -33.51
C ASP A 108 -17.95 7.85 -34.50
N ALA A 109 -16.62 7.99 -34.33
CA ALA A 109 -15.64 7.27 -35.14
C ALA A 109 -15.71 5.75 -34.94
N LEU A 110 -15.89 5.27 -33.70
CA LEU A 110 -16.07 3.85 -33.42
C LEU A 110 -17.36 3.28 -34.03
N HIS A 111 -18.49 4.00 -33.94
CA HIS A 111 -19.77 3.57 -34.49
C HIS A 111 -19.72 3.36 -36.01
N SER A 112 -18.88 4.14 -36.71
CA SER A 112 -18.65 3.96 -38.15
C SER A 112 -17.94 2.64 -38.50
N MET A 113 -17.39 1.93 -37.50
CA MET A 113 -16.56 0.74 -37.65
C MET A 113 -16.87 -0.32 -36.56
N PRO A 114 -17.92 -1.15 -36.73
CA PRO A 114 -18.36 -2.12 -35.73
C PRO A 114 -17.28 -3.12 -35.22
N PRO A 115 -16.28 -3.55 -36.03
CA PRO A 115 -15.18 -4.37 -35.50
C PRO A 115 -14.27 -3.62 -34.54
N LEU A 116 -14.00 -2.34 -34.81
CA LEU A 116 -13.14 -1.49 -33.99
C LEU A 116 -13.84 -1.09 -32.68
N GLU A 117 -15.15 -0.85 -32.76
CA GLU A 117 -16.01 -0.62 -31.60
C GLU A 117 -16.02 -1.81 -30.63
N ARG A 118 -16.17 -3.04 -31.14
CA ARG A 118 -16.09 -4.25 -30.30
C ARG A 118 -14.73 -4.39 -29.62
N LEU A 119 -13.65 -4.08 -30.34
CA LEU A 119 -12.30 -4.09 -29.77
C LEU A 119 -12.13 -3.04 -28.68
N TRP A 120 -12.73 -1.86 -28.86
CA TRP A 120 -12.76 -0.80 -27.85
C TRP A 120 -13.47 -1.26 -26.57
N TYR A 121 -14.69 -1.81 -26.66
CA TYR A 121 -15.42 -2.27 -25.48
C TYR A 121 -14.64 -3.36 -24.73
N TYR A 122 -14.12 -4.35 -25.45
CA TYR A 122 -13.28 -5.39 -24.83
C TYR A 122 -12.05 -4.82 -24.12
N PHE A 123 -11.37 -3.84 -24.73
CA PHE A 123 -10.21 -3.19 -24.12
C PHE A 123 -10.59 -2.36 -22.89
N LYS A 124 -11.67 -1.58 -23.00
CA LYS A 124 -12.21 -0.73 -21.93
C LYS A 124 -12.60 -1.58 -20.72
N ASP A 125 -13.37 -2.64 -20.94
CA ASP A 125 -13.85 -3.53 -19.87
C ASP A 125 -12.66 -4.18 -19.17
N LYS A 126 -11.66 -4.66 -19.93
CA LYS A 126 -10.43 -5.23 -19.35
C LYS A 126 -9.67 -4.21 -18.48
N GLU A 127 -9.56 -2.95 -18.91
CA GLU A 127 -8.90 -1.89 -18.13
C GLU A 127 -9.70 -1.52 -16.88
N ILE A 128 -11.03 -1.41 -16.96
CA ILE A 128 -11.89 -1.13 -15.79
C ILE A 128 -11.82 -2.27 -14.79
N MET A 129 -11.96 -3.53 -15.24
CA MET A 129 -11.84 -4.71 -14.39
C MET A 129 -10.50 -4.74 -13.66
N ASN A 130 -9.41 -4.41 -14.36
CA ASN A 130 -8.09 -4.31 -13.78
C ASN A 130 -7.95 -3.26 -12.66
N VAL A 131 -8.66 -2.14 -12.78
CA VAL A 131 -8.72 -1.08 -11.76
C VAL A 131 -9.54 -1.55 -10.56
N ILE A 132 -10.70 -2.15 -10.82
CA ILE A 132 -11.59 -2.68 -9.78
C ILE A 132 -10.90 -3.78 -8.97
N SER A 133 -10.28 -4.76 -9.62
CA SER A 133 -9.57 -5.85 -8.92
C SER A 133 -8.43 -5.32 -8.05
N LEU A 134 -7.65 -4.34 -8.54
CA LEU A 134 -6.60 -3.71 -7.75
C LEU A 134 -7.16 -2.96 -6.54
N TRP A 135 -8.24 -2.20 -6.74
CA TRP A 135 -8.90 -1.51 -5.64
C TRP A 135 -9.43 -2.53 -4.62
N TYR A 136 -10.09 -3.60 -5.06
CA TYR A 136 -10.65 -4.62 -4.18
C TYR A 136 -9.60 -5.31 -3.31
N GLU A 137 -8.47 -5.70 -3.90
CA GLU A 137 -7.31 -6.27 -3.18
C GLU A 137 -6.77 -5.29 -2.13
N ARG A 138 -6.61 -4.01 -2.49
CA ARG A 138 -6.09 -2.97 -1.58
C ARG A 138 -7.02 -2.78 -0.39
N GLN A 139 -8.33 -2.73 -0.63
CA GLN A 139 -9.30 -2.55 0.43
C GLN A 139 -9.37 -3.79 1.34
N GLY A 140 -9.17 -4.99 0.78
CA GLY A 140 -9.06 -6.24 1.54
C GLY A 140 -7.95 -6.21 2.58
N GLU A 141 -6.77 -5.73 2.18
CA GLU A 141 -5.64 -5.55 3.08
C GLU A 141 -5.90 -4.48 4.14
N VAL A 142 -6.49 -3.34 3.77
CA VAL A 142 -6.83 -2.26 4.72
C VAL A 142 -7.81 -2.75 5.78
N VAL A 143 -8.91 -3.40 5.38
CA VAL A 143 -9.91 -3.95 6.30
C VAL A 143 -9.30 -5.00 7.24
N ARG A 144 -8.41 -5.86 6.71
CA ARG A 144 -7.71 -6.88 7.49
C ARG A 144 -6.73 -6.26 8.49
N LEU A 145 -6.01 -5.21 8.11
CA LEU A 145 -5.08 -4.48 8.97
C LEU A 145 -5.81 -3.70 10.07
N SER A 146 -6.91 -3.02 9.74
CA SER A 146 -7.74 -2.33 10.74
C SER A 146 -8.33 -3.29 11.78
N ARG A 147 -8.69 -4.52 11.37
CA ARG A 147 -9.11 -5.56 12.31
C ARG A 147 -7.99 -5.99 13.26
N LEU A 148 -6.77 -6.16 12.75
CA LEU A 148 -5.60 -6.49 13.58
C LEU A 148 -5.22 -5.34 14.53
N GLU A 149 -5.48 -4.09 14.14
CA GLU A 149 -5.28 -2.91 14.98
C GLU A 149 -6.28 -2.83 16.14
N LEU A 150 -7.53 -3.27 15.94
CA LEU A 150 -8.61 -3.29 16.95
C LEU A 150 -8.51 -4.43 17.97
N GLU A 151 -7.70 -5.47 17.71
CA GLU A 151 -7.56 -6.64 18.60
C GLU A 151 -6.51 -6.44 19.71
N ILE A 152 -5.81 -5.30 19.76
CA ILE A 152 -4.92 -4.93 20.87
C ILE A 152 -5.41 -3.60 21.43
N ASP A 153 -5.91 -3.61 22.67
CA ASP A 153 -6.20 -2.39 23.42
C ASP A 153 -4.94 -1.50 23.41
N ASP A 154 -5.05 -0.24 22.99
CA ASP A 154 -3.89 0.64 22.85
C ASP A 154 -3.14 0.79 24.20
N ASP A 155 -3.87 0.70 25.32
CA ASP A 155 -3.28 0.65 26.67
C ASP A 155 -2.49 -0.65 26.93
N ALA A 156 -2.94 -1.79 26.41
CA ALA A 156 -2.22 -3.05 26.49
C ALA A 156 -1.02 -3.10 25.53
N ARG A 157 -1.11 -2.41 24.37
CA ARG A 157 0.00 -2.26 23.42
C ARG A 157 1.10 -1.37 24.00
N ASP A 158 0.75 -0.23 24.59
CA ASP A 158 1.71 0.66 25.25
C ASP A 158 2.38 -0.03 26.45
N LEU A 159 1.63 -0.85 27.20
CA LEU A 159 2.18 -1.68 28.28
C LEU A 159 3.16 -2.75 27.74
N LEU A 160 2.81 -3.46 26.67
CA LEU A 160 3.69 -4.48 26.07
C LEU A 160 4.95 -3.86 25.44
N LEU A 161 4.86 -2.63 24.92
CA LEU A 161 6.01 -1.91 24.36
C LEU A 161 6.94 -1.36 25.45
N SER A 162 6.47 -1.23 26.71
CA SER A 162 7.31 -0.84 27.84
C SER A 162 8.39 -1.88 28.20
N ASP A 163 8.17 -3.15 27.83
CA ASP A 163 9.11 -4.27 28.01
C ASP A 163 10.26 -4.27 26.96
N PHE A 164 10.31 -3.24 26.10
CA PHE A 164 11.34 -3.09 25.07
C PHE A 164 12.04 -1.75 25.16
N ILE A 165 13.37 -1.75 25.25
CA ILE A 165 14.17 -0.53 25.24
C ILE A 165 14.75 -0.32 23.85
N ILE A 166 14.52 0.84 23.26
CA ILE A 166 15.17 1.23 22.00
C ILE A 166 16.54 1.83 22.29
N VAL A 167 17.58 1.23 21.72
CA VAL A 167 18.96 1.71 21.84
C VAL A 167 19.56 1.99 20.46
N GLN A 168 20.45 2.98 20.41
CA GLN A 168 21.28 3.19 19.24
C GLN A 168 22.36 2.10 19.19
N ALA A 169 22.51 1.46 18.04
CA ALA A 169 23.47 0.39 17.86
C ALA A 169 24.90 0.89 18.06
N ASP A 170 25.67 0.12 18.82
CA ASP A 170 27.09 0.29 19.05
C ASP A 170 27.87 -0.98 18.65
N GLU A 171 29.17 -1.02 18.95
CA GLU A 171 30.04 -2.18 18.67
C GLU A 171 29.52 -3.50 19.28
N GLY A 172 28.80 -3.44 20.41
CA GLY A 172 28.20 -4.61 21.04
C GLY A 172 27.07 -5.25 20.22
N HIS A 173 26.47 -4.49 19.30
CA HIS A 173 25.36 -4.93 18.47
C HIS A 173 25.79 -5.41 17.07
N GLU A 174 27.06 -5.23 16.68
CA GLU A 174 27.55 -5.55 15.33
C GLU A 174 27.37 -7.03 14.98
N ALA A 175 27.65 -7.92 15.94
CA ALA A 175 27.45 -9.35 15.77
C ALA A 175 25.97 -9.71 15.53
N TYR A 176 25.06 -9.04 16.25
CA TYR A 176 23.61 -9.21 16.06
C TYR A 176 23.17 -8.72 14.67
N LEU A 177 23.53 -7.49 14.31
CA LEU A 177 23.15 -6.89 13.03
C LEU A 177 23.67 -7.70 11.84
N THR A 178 24.93 -8.15 11.90
CA THR A 178 25.53 -8.98 10.85
C THR A 178 24.78 -10.30 10.70
N ARG A 179 24.47 -10.98 11.82
CA ARG A 179 23.67 -12.21 11.81
C ARG A 179 22.27 -11.96 11.25
N ALA A 180 21.59 -10.92 11.71
CA ALA A 180 20.22 -10.61 11.34
C ALA A 180 20.10 -10.30 9.84
N VAL A 181 21.05 -9.55 9.28
CA VAL A 181 21.10 -9.25 7.85
C VAL A 181 21.42 -10.50 7.04
N ALA A 182 22.37 -11.33 7.48
CA ALA A 182 22.67 -12.63 6.86
C ALA A 182 21.40 -13.50 6.75
N GLN A 183 20.66 -13.62 7.84
CA GLN A 183 19.39 -14.35 7.88
C GLN A 183 18.32 -13.72 6.97
N MET A 184 18.22 -12.40 6.90
CA MET A 184 17.34 -11.74 5.92
C MET A 184 17.73 -12.10 4.48
N GLY A 185 19.02 -12.13 4.17
CA GLY A 185 19.50 -12.56 2.85
C GLY A 185 19.16 -14.00 2.53
N GLU A 186 19.30 -14.92 3.50
CA GLU A 186 18.91 -16.33 3.34
C GLU A 186 17.40 -16.50 3.14
N GLU A 187 16.59 -15.82 3.96
CA GLU A 187 15.13 -15.83 3.84
C GLU A 187 14.66 -15.29 2.48
N LEU A 188 15.26 -14.19 2.01
CA LEU A 188 15.00 -13.65 0.68
C LEU A 188 15.45 -14.63 -0.41
N GLY A 189 16.65 -15.22 -0.29
CA GLY A 189 17.17 -16.20 -1.24
C GLY A 189 16.31 -17.46 -1.35
N GLY A 190 15.59 -17.83 -0.28
CA GLY A 190 14.64 -18.94 -0.27
C GLY A 190 13.32 -18.67 -1.02
N MET A 191 13.05 -17.41 -1.40
CA MET A 191 11.86 -17.03 -2.17
C MET A 191 12.07 -17.24 -3.68
N PRO A 192 11.01 -17.51 -4.47
CA PRO A 192 11.11 -17.53 -5.93
C PRO A 192 11.72 -16.22 -6.48
N HIS A 193 12.83 -16.34 -7.21
CA HIS A 193 13.65 -15.21 -7.74
C HIS A 193 14.20 -14.23 -6.70
N GLY A 194 14.27 -14.61 -5.42
CA GLY A 194 14.76 -13.77 -4.34
C GLY A 194 16.30 -13.70 -4.21
N GLU A 195 17.04 -14.42 -5.05
CA GLU A 195 18.51 -14.36 -5.10
C GLU A 195 19.02 -12.94 -5.43
N CYS A 196 18.37 -12.25 -6.37
CA CYS A 196 18.72 -10.88 -6.74
C CYS A 196 18.45 -9.89 -5.58
N LEU A 197 17.36 -10.12 -4.85
CA LEU A 197 16.97 -9.36 -3.66
C LEU A 197 18.00 -9.52 -2.54
N ALA A 198 18.36 -10.77 -2.24
CA ALA A 198 19.38 -11.09 -1.25
C ALA A 198 20.73 -10.46 -1.61
N ALA A 199 21.16 -10.59 -2.87
CA ALA A 199 22.41 -9.98 -3.35
C ALA A 199 22.37 -8.44 -3.22
N ARG A 200 21.23 -7.81 -3.52
CA ARG A 200 21.08 -6.35 -3.43
C ARG A 200 21.13 -5.85 -1.99
N LEU A 201 20.46 -6.54 -1.06
CA LEU A 201 20.51 -6.24 0.37
C LEU A 201 21.95 -6.33 0.87
N MET A 202 22.65 -7.42 0.56
CA MET A 202 24.05 -7.62 0.98
C MET A 202 24.98 -6.56 0.42
N GLN A 203 24.79 -6.19 -0.85
CA GLN A 203 25.55 -5.13 -1.49
C GLN A 203 25.34 -3.78 -0.79
N LEU A 204 24.08 -3.37 -0.59
CA LEU A 204 23.76 -2.11 0.08
C LEU A 204 24.32 -2.07 1.52
N TRP A 205 24.23 -3.18 2.24
CA TRP A 205 24.74 -3.27 3.61
C TRP A 205 26.27 -3.08 3.68
N ALA A 206 26.99 -3.61 2.70
CA ALA A 206 28.44 -3.52 2.60
C ALA A 206 28.93 -2.15 2.07
N GLU A 207 28.23 -1.57 1.10
CA GLU A 207 28.64 -0.34 0.41
C GLU A 207 28.43 0.93 1.24
N ILE A 208 27.58 0.89 2.28
CA ILE A 208 27.22 2.07 3.08
C ILE A 208 28.03 2.08 4.40
N PRO A 209 29.09 2.91 4.51
CA PRO A 209 29.96 2.94 5.68
C PRO A 209 29.34 3.64 6.89
N GLU A 210 28.60 4.74 6.70
CA GLU A 210 28.03 5.56 7.77
C GLU A 210 26.56 5.21 8.08
N LYS A 211 26.24 3.92 8.04
CA LYS A 211 24.91 3.43 8.41
C LYS A 211 24.70 3.56 9.93
N GLN A 212 23.54 4.06 10.30
CA GLN A 212 23.05 4.10 11.67
C GLN A 212 22.02 2.99 11.85
N ALA A 213 21.88 2.48 13.07
CA ALA A 213 20.86 1.51 13.38
C ALA A 213 20.30 1.73 14.79
N LEU A 214 19.02 1.39 14.93
CA LEU A 214 18.35 1.22 16.21
C LEU A 214 18.12 -0.27 16.43
N VAL A 215 18.25 -0.69 17.68
CA VAL A 215 17.94 -2.04 18.14
C VAL A 215 16.87 -1.96 19.22
N ALA A 216 15.84 -2.78 19.09
CA ALA A 216 14.86 -3.00 20.14
C ALA A 216 15.41 -4.12 21.05
N MET A 217 15.60 -3.83 22.33
CA MET A 217 16.09 -4.78 23.33
C MET A 217 14.91 -5.22 24.18
N ALA A 218 14.64 -6.52 24.27
CA ALA A 218 13.67 -7.04 25.23
C ALA A 218 14.24 -6.95 26.66
N ASP A 219 13.37 -6.98 27.69
CA ASP A 219 13.73 -6.98 29.12
C ASP A 219 14.81 -8.01 29.51
N GLY A 220 14.93 -9.12 28.77
CA GLY A 220 15.97 -10.12 28.96
C GLY A 220 17.37 -9.70 28.49
N GLY A 221 17.52 -8.50 27.90
CA GLY A 221 18.76 -8.03 27.28
C GLY A 221 19.03 -8.63 25.89
N GLU A 222 18.05 -9.33 25.31
CA GLU A 222 18.15 -9.92 23.98
C GLU A 222 17.63 -8.96 22.91
N PRO A 223 18.31 -8.85 21.75
CA PRO A 223 17.82 -8.07 20.62
C PRO A 223 16.53 -8.68 20.02
N ALA A 224 15.45 -7.91 20.04
CA ALA A 224 14.13 -8.27 19.51
C ALA A 224 13.92 -7.82 18.05
N GLY A 225 14.73 -6.88 17.56
CA GLY A 225 14.69 -6.39 16.20
C GLY A 225 15.62 -5.22 15.96
N PHE A 226 15.79 -4.83 14.70
CA PHE A 226 16.55 -3.65 14.32
C PHE A 226 15.92 -2.89 13.15
N LEU A 227 16.31 -1.62 13.03
CA LEU A 227 16.05 -0.78 11.87
C LEU A 227 17.33 0.01 11.56
N ALA A 228 17.83 -0.12 10.32
CA ALA A 228 19.05 0.53 9.86
C ALA A 228 18.78 1.50 8.72
N TRP A 229 19.46 2.65 8.74
CA TRP A 229 19.34 3.70 7.73
C TRP A 229 20.68 4.40 7.51
N TRP A 230 20.75 5.21 6.47
CA TRP A 230 21.81 6.21 6.28
C TRP A 230 21.19 7.53 5.85
N THR A 231 21.88 8.63 6.13
CA THR A 231 21.42 9.96 5.75
C THR A 231 22.32 10.50 4.65
N ASP A 232 21.72 10.98 3.57
CA ASP A 232 22.48 11.64 2.49
C ASP A 232 22.78 13.11 2.79
N GLU A 233 23.70 13.69 2.02
CA GLU A 233 24.09 15.11 2.14
C GLU A 233 22.92 16.09 1.94
N LYS A 234 21.79 15.64 1.38
CA LYS A 234 20.59 16.44 1.12
C LYS A 234 19.57 16.38 2.26
N GLY A 235 19.90 15.71 3.37
CA GLY A 235 18.99 15.58 4.52
C GLY A 235 17.86 14.58 4.30
N THR A 236 18.10 13.55 3.45
CA THR A 236 17.18 12.44 3.25
C THR A 236 17.69 11.19 3.96
N ALA A 237 16.90 10.66 4.89
CA ALA A 237 17.18 9.39 5.54
C ALA A 237 16.66 8.23 4.66
N ARG A 238 17.53 7.28 4.32
CA ARG A 238 17.22 6.10 3.52
C ARG A 238 17.37 4.84 4.35
N ILE A 239 16.29 4.10 4.50
CA ILE A 239 16.28 2.83 5.24
C ILE A 239 16.94 1.75 4.39
N ILE A 240 17.90 1.04 4.98
CA ILE A 240 18.69 0.00 4.33
C ILE A 240 18.03 -1.36 4.55
N GLY A 241 17.53 -1.58 5.76
CA GLY A 241 16.87 -2.82 6.16
C GLY A 241 16.30 -2.73 7.55
N TYR A 242 15.30 -3.57 7.81
CA TYR A 242 14.73 -3.75 9.13
C TYR A 242 14.37 -5.23 9.33
N ARG A 243 14.38 -5.67 10.58
CA ARG A 243 13.92 -7.01 10.96
C ARG A 243 13.30 -6.94 12.35
N VAL A 244 12.19 -7.65 12.51
CA VAL A 244 11.66 -8.02 13.84
C VAL A 244 11.80 -9.53 13.95
N GLU A 245 12.42 -9.99 15.04
CA GLU A 245 12.61 -11.42 15.26
C GLU A 245 11.24 -12.12 15.34
N PRO A 246 11.11 -13.35 14.80
CA PRO A 246 9.81 -14.04 14.66
C PRO A 246 8.96 -14.05 15.93
N GLU A 247 9.60 -14.19 17.10
CA GLU A 247 8.97 -14.29 18.42
C GLU A 247 8.29 -12.98 18.87
N TYR A 248 8.72 -11.83 18.31
CA TYR A 248 8.21 -10.50 18.67
C TYR A 248 7.41 -9.84 17.53
N ARG A 249 7.12 -10.57 16.45
CA ARG A 249 6.29 -10.07 15.35
C ARG A 249 4.84 -9.88 15.81
N GLY A 250 4.18 -8.86 15.27
CA GLY A 250 2.79 -8.52 15.64
C GLY A 250 2.66 -7.64 16.90
N MET A 251 3.76 -7.41 17.64
CA MET A 251 3.75 -6.57 18.85
C MET A 251 3.91 -5.06 18.56
N GLY A 252 4.09 -4.67 17.30
CA GLY A 252 4.26 -3.25 16.92
C GLY A 252 5.70 -2.72 16.96
N LEU A 253 6.71 -3.58 17.20
CA LEU A 253 8.12 -3.17 17.31
C LEU A 253 8.68 -2.42 16.10
N PHE A 254 8.24 -2.75 14.88
CA PHE A 254 8.63 -1.99 13.69
C PHE A 254 8.18 -0.53 13.79
N ARG A 255 6.94 -0.28 14.21
CA ARG A 255 6.38 1.06 14.38
C ARG A 255 7.14 1.84 15.45
N LEU A 256 7.49 1.17 16.55
CA LEU A 256 8.31 1.73 17.62
C LEU A 256 9.71 2.15 17.13
N LEU A 257 10.42 1.24 16.46
CA LEU A 257 11.74 1.51 15.86
C LEU A 257 11.67 2.64 14.83
N PHE A 258 10.63 2.64 14.00
CA PHE A 258 10.43 3.65 12.96
C PHE A 258 10.10 5.03 13.52
N ASP A 259 9.24 5.13 14.54
CA ASP A 259 8.93 6.40 15.20
C ASP A 259 10.18 7.00 15.86
N HIS A 260 10.95 6.17 16.59
CA HIS A 260 12.19 6.61 17.22
C HIS A 260 13.23 7.07 16.19
N MET A 261 13.40 6.34 15.08
CA MET A 261 14.26 6.76 13.97
C MET A 261 13.81 8.11 13.39
N ASN A 262 12.51 8.31 13.14
CA ASN A 262 11.97 9.56 12.60
C ASN A 262 12.30 10.75 13.52
N ARG A 263 12.17 10.58 14.84
CA ARG A 263 12.52 11.62 15.82
C ARG A 263 14.01 11.92 15.82
N LEU A 264 14.87 10.91 15.72
CA LEU A 264 16.31 11.08 15.64
C LEU A 264 16.72 11.85 14.37
N VAL A 265 16.23 11.44 13.20
CA VAL A 265 16.60 12.10 11.94
C VAL A 265 16.01 13.52 11.85
N ALA A 266 14.83 13.76 12.43
CA ALA A 266 14.25 15.11 12.54
C ALA A 266 15.17 16.06 13.35
N ARG A 267 15.69 15.60 14.49
CA ARG A 267 16.62 16.39 15.33
C ARG A 267 17.92 16.73 14.59
N SER A 268 18.34 15.85 13.68
CA SER A 268 19.50 16.04 12.82
C SER A 268 19.22 16.88 11.55
N GLY A 269 18.03 17.48 11.43
CA GLY A 269 17.67 18.35 10.31
C GLY A 269 17.26 17.60 9.03
N CYS A 270 16.89 16.33 9.13
CA CYS A 270 16.35 15.57 8.00
C CYS A 270 14.84 15.77 7.88
N PHE A 271 14.36 16.00 6.67
CA PHE A 271 12.94 16.30 6.41
C PHE A 271 12.23 15.20 5.62
N THR A 272 12.97 14.28 5.03
CA THR A 272 12.44 13.24 4.14
C THR A 272 13.00 11.87 4.53
N VAL A 273 12.12 10.87 4.57
CA VAL A 273 12.50 9.46 4.72
C VAL A 273 12.11 8.69 3.47
N VAL A 274 13.02 7.84 3.00
CA VAL A 274 12.82 6.90 1.90
C VAL A 274 12.96 5.49 2.45
N MET A 275 11.94 4.66 2.25
CA MET A 275 11.95 3.26 2.64
C MET A 275 11.77 2.37 1.41
N PRO A 276 12.76 1.55 1.04
CA PRO A 276 12.57 0.51 0.04
C PRO A 276 11.79 -0.65 0.67
N MET A 277 10.54 -0.82 0.24
CA MET A 277 9.78 -2.05 0.42
C MET A 277 10.33 -3.09 -0.54
N MET A 278 10.69 -4.27 -0.03
CA MET A 278 11.10 -5.40 -0.87
C MET A 278 9.85 -6.29 -1.07
N GLY A 279 9.49 -6.60 -2.33
CA GLY A 279 8.32 -7.44 -2.68
C GLY A 279 7.26 -6.74 -3.57
N ASP A 280 6.08 -7.35 -3.70
CA ASP A 280 4.98 -7.00 -4.63
C ASP A 280 4.22 -5.69 -4.29
N GLY A 281 4.95 -4.66 -3.90
CA GLY A 281 4.44 -3.30 -3.85
C GLY A 281 4.31 -2.71 -5.26
N LEU A 282 3.08 -2.61 -5.77
CA LEU A 282 2.65 -1.82 -6.94
C LEU A 282 3.22 -2.24 -8.33
N LYS A 283 2.71 -3.36 -8.85
CA LYS A 283 2.18 -3.53 -10.24
C LYS A 283 2.94 -2.88 -11.43
N LEU A 284 4.27 -2.87 -11.45
CA LEU A 284 5.06 -2.85 -12.71
C LEU A 284 5.19 -4.24 -13.35
N SER A 285 4.60 -5.22 -12.66
CA SER A 285 4.53 -6.64 -12.93
C SER A 285 3.99 -6.95 -14.35
N ARG A 286 2.95 -6.24 -14.81
CA ARG A 286 2.22 -6.50 -16.06
C ARG A 286 3.05 -6.45 -17.37
N MET A 287 4.28 -5.94 -17.34
CA MET A 287 5.18 -5.95 -18.50
C MET A 287 5.90 -7.27 -18.70
N PHE A 288 5.84 -8.17 -17.71
CA PHE A 288 6.61 -9.41 -17.66
C PHE A 288 5.72 -10.66 -17.54
N ASP A 289 4.39 -10.55 -17.72
CA ASP A 289 3.41 -11.64 -17.49
C ASP A 289 3.65 -12.93 -18.29
N ASP A 290 4.44 -12.89 -19.37
CA ASP A 290 4.83 -14.06 -20.16
C ASP A 290 6.10 -14.76 -19.62
N VAL A 291 6.66 -14.29 -18.51
CA VAL A 291 7.88 -14.79 -17.86
C VAL A 291 7.67 -14.82 -16.34
N SER A 292 8.33 -15.72 -15.63
CA SER A 292 8.34 -15.71 -14.17
C SER A 292 9.21 -14.55 -13.67
N TYR A 293 8.67 -13.62 -12.87
CA TYR A 293 9.42 -12.50 -12.28
C TYR A 293 8.96 -12.23 -10.84
N THR A 294 9.81 -11.54 -10.07
CA THR A 294 9.54 -11.08 -8.71
C THR A 294 9.87 -9.60 -8.61
N VAL A 295 8.98 -8.78 -8.05
CA VAL A 295 9.24 -7.34 -7.83
C VAL A 295 10.29 -7.18 -6.73
N SER A 296 11.42 -6.55 -7.09
CA SER A 296 12.60 -6.47 -6.22
C SER A 296 12.54 -5.26 -5.25
N ALA A 297 11.95 -4.12 -5.61
CA ALA A 297 11.78 -3.02 -4.65
C ALA A 297 10.70 -2.01 -5.06
N MET A 298 10.00 -1.45 -4.08
CA MET A 298 9.11 -0.29 -4.18
C MET A 298 9.54 0.76 -3.16
N GLU A 299 9.75 2.02 -3.55
CA GLU A 299 10.17 3.08 -2.64
C GLU A 299 8.97 3.91 -2.13
N ILE A 300 8.84 4.03 -0.81
CA ILE A 300 7.92 4.99 -0.16
C ILE A 300 8.71 6.23 0.23
N VAL A 301 8.24 7.40 -0.19
CA VAL A 301 8.81 8.71 0.16
C VAL A 301 7.82 9.46 1.02
N MET A 302 8.23 9.87 2.21
CA MET A 302 7.39 10.62 3.15
C MET A 302 8.14 11.76 3.82
N ARG A 303 7.42 12.82 4.20
CA ARG A 303 7.97 13.92 5.01
C ARG A 303 7.91 13.54 6.48
N VAL A 304 9.01 13.75 7.18
CA VAL A 304 9.14 13.43 8.62
C VAL A 304 8.16 14.24 9.47
N HIS A 305 7.95 15.51 9.09
CA HIS A 305 7.00 16.40 9.75
C HIS A 305 5.57 15.83 9.78
N ASP A 306 5.09 15.34 8.63
CA ASP A 306 3.72 14.85 8.47
C ASP A 306 3.43 13.60 9.34
N TRP A 307 4.45 12.79 9.62
CA TRP A 307 4.35 11.65 10.55
C TRP A 307 4.29 12.12 12.00
N ASN A 308 5.24 12.98 12.39
CA ASN A 308 5.40 13.43 13.77
C ASN A 308 4.20 14.25 14.28
N GLU A 309 3.43 14.91 13.38
CA GLU A 309 2.19 15.60 13.76
C GLU A 309 1.00 14.65 13.97
N LYS A 310 0.94 13.54 13.23
CA LYS A 310 -0.23 12.64 13.21
C LYS A 310 -0.16 11.52 14.23
N VAL A 311 1.05 11.10 14.62
CA VAL A 311 1.28 9.91 15.45
C VAL A 311 1.80 10.34 16.83
N LYS A 312 1.15 9.86 17.90
CA LYS A 312 1.60 10.06 19.28
C LYS A 312 3.02 9.51 19.45
N SER A 313 3.86 10.22 20.21
CA SER A 313 5.25 9.86 20.37
C SER A 313 5.44 8.55 21.11
N SER A 314 6.24 7.66 20.54
CA SER A 314 6.65 6.45 21.24
C SER A 314 7.66 6.72 22.36
N GLU A 315 8.28 7.91 22.41
CA GLU A 315 9.17 8.29 23.51
C GLU A 315 8.39 8.55 24.81
N GLU A 316 7.09 8.87 24.74
CA GLU A 316 6.22 9.08 25.90
C GLU A 316 5.88 7.78 26.64
N ALA A 317 6.08 6.61 26.01
CA ALA A 317 5.85 5.31 26.64
C ALA A 317 6.92 4.93 27.68
N TYR A 318 8.02 5.71 27.77
CA TYR A 318 9.19 5.43 28.62
C TYR A 318 9.37 6.42 29.78
N VAL A 319 8.35 7.24 30.09
CA VAL A 319 8.38 8.25 31.15
C VAL A 319 7.53 7.84 32.35
#